data_AF-A0A8T3DB68-F1
#
_entry.id   AF-A0A8T3DB68-F1
#
_cell.length_a   1.000
_cell.length_b   1.000
_cell.length_c   1.000
_cell.angle_alpha   90.00
_cell.angle_beta   90.00
_cell.angle_gamma   90.00
#
_symmetry.space_group_name_H-M   'P 1'
#
loop_
_entity.id
_entity.type
_entity.pdbx_description
1 polymer ?
#
loop_
_entity_poly.entity_id
_entity_poly.type
_entity_poly.pdbx_seq_one_letter_code
_entity_poly.pdbx_strand_id
1 'polypeptide(L)'
;MTDTSMLTDMMKGNLTNVLPMIVIGGWINWAFSGFVTTKVPFPLTLRFKPMLQRGIELMSLDASWVSSASWYFLNVFGLRSMYNLILGHDNAADQSRIMQEHMTGAAMAMPPDPNKAFKSEWEALEIVEHKWALENVEEELMSRDLNFGGFFSRELKTTMF
;
A
#
# COMPACT_ATOMS: atom_id res chain seq x y z
N MET A 1 -5.63 -8.52 -29.88
CA MET A 1 -4.20 -8.22 -29.69
C MET A 1 -4.13 -7.42 -28.40
N THR A 2 -3.74 -8.05 -27.30
CA THR A 2 -3.59 -7.37 -26.01
C THR A 2 -2.53 -6.29 -26.15
N ASP A 3 -2.92 -5.03 -25.98
CA ASP A 3 -2.07 -3.87 -26.17
C ASP A 3 -0.81 -3.94 -25.31
N THR A 4 0.32 -4.23 -25.96
CA THR A 4 1.67 -4.21 -25.36
C THR A 4 1.95 -2.84 -24.70
N SER A 5 1.30 -1.77 -25.16
CA SER A 5 1.40 -0.42 -24.57
C SER A 5 0.83 -0.36 -23.16
N MET A 6 -0.34 -0.95 -22.88
CA MET A 6 -0.94 -0.91 -21.54
C MET A 6 -0.12 -1.69 -20.50
N LEU A 7 0.40 -2.86 -20.89
CA LEU A 7 1.35 -3.61 -20.08
C LEU A 7 2.63 -2.82 -19.82
N THR A 8 3.14 -2.15 -20.86
CA THR A 8 4.34 -1.32 -20.75
C THR A 8 4.12 -0.13 -19.84
N ASP A 9 2.99 0.57 -19.93
CA ASP A 9 2.69 1.76 -19.12
C ASP A 9 2.53 1.41 -17.64
N MET A 10 1.91 0.26 -17.33
CA MET A 10 1.81 -0.25 -15.96
C MET A 10 3.18 -0.68 -15.41
N MET A 11 3.99 -1.39 -16.21
CA MET A 11 5.36 -1.74 -15.83
C MET A 11 6.24 -0.51 -15.64
N LYS A 12 6.06 0.53 -16.46
CA LYS A 12 6.83 1.77 -16.41
C LYS A 12 6.49 2.55 -15.14
N GLY A 13 5.22 2.65 -14.75
CA GLY A 13 4.81 3.25 -13.49
C GLY A 13 5.37 2.53 -12.26
N ASN A 14 5.40 1.19 -12.28
CA ASN A 14 5.99 0.40 -11.21
C ASN A 14 7.51 0.57 -11.15
N LEU A 15 8.18 0.59 -12.30
CA LEU A 15 9.63 0.78 -12.39
C LEU A 15 10.06 2.16 -11.91
N THR A 16 9.31 3.23 -12.23
CA THR A 16 9.63 4.59 -11.79
C THR A 16 9.58 4.76 -10.28
N ASN A 17 8.78 3.96 -9.58
CA ASN A 17 8.66 4.00 -8.12
C ASN A 17 9.74 3.14 -7.42
N VAL A 18 10.14 2.01 -8.02
CA VAL A 18 11.14 1.10 -7.44
C VAL A 18 12.58 1.50 -7.77
N LEU A 19 12.80 2.12 -8.93
CA LEU A 19 14.13 2.47 -9.41
C LEU A 19 14.91 3.39 -8.45
N PRO A 20 14.34 4.47 -7.90
CA PRO A 20 15.06 5.33 -6.96
C PRO A 20 15.54 4.57 -5.73
N MET A 21 14.72 3.66 -5.19
CA MET A 21 15.04 2.85 -4.02
C MET A 21 16.22 1.91 -4.29
N ILE A 22 16.24 1.24 -5.45
CA ILE A 22 17.34 0.35 -5.83
C ILE A 22 18.62 1.13 -6.09
N VAL A 23 18.54 2.28 -6.76
CA VAL A 23 19.72 3.12 -7.07
C VAL A 23 20.36 3.64 -5.79
N ILE A 24 19.55 4.18 -4.86
CA ILE A 24 20.05 4.66 -3.57
C ILE A 24 20.63 3.50 -2.74
N GLY A 25 19.95 2.35 -2.68
CA GLY A 25 20.47 1.17 -1.99
C GLY A 25 21.79 0.64 -2.59
N GLY A 26 21.93 0.70 -3.92
CA GLY A 26 23.16 0.38 -4.64
C GLY A 26 24.29 1.35 -4.32
N TRP A 27 24.01 2.65 -4.30
CA TRP A 27 24.97 3.67 -3.88
C TRP A 27 25.41 3.44 -2.44
N ILE A 28 24.48 3.29 -1.49
CA ILE A 28 24.82 3.05 -0.08
C ILE A 28 25.72 1.82 0.05
N ASN A 29 25.41 0.74 -0.67
CA ASN A 29 26.28 -0.44 -0.64
C ASN A 29 27.68 -0.16 -1.20
N TRP A 30 27.81 0.63 -2.27
CA TRP A 30 29.12 0.98 -2.84
C TRP A 30 29.92 1.92 -1.94
N ALA A 31 29.29 2.99 -1.41
CA ALA A 31 29.95 4.01 -0.61
C ALA A 31 30.25 3.56 0.83
N PHE A 32 29.40 2.70 1.39
CA PHE A 32 29.47 2.26 2.79
C PHE A 32 29.64 0.74 2.92
N SER A 33 30.44 0.12 2.04
CA SER A 33 30.82 -1.30 2.14
C SER A 33 31.94 -1.52 3.17
N GLY A 34 32.11 -2.75 3.66
CA GLY A 34 33.29 -3.14 4.45
C GLY A 34 33.16 -2.97 5.96
N PHE A 35 32.05 -2.44 6.49
CA PHE A 35 31.86 -2.25 7.93
C PHE A 35 30.46 -2.67 8.41
N VAL A 36 30.37 -2.93 9.71
CA VAL A 36 29.13 -3.24 10.43
C VAL A 36 28.47 -1.95 10.89
N THR A 37 27.18 -1.78 10.64
CA THR A 37 26.47 -0.53 10.98
C THR A 37 25.80 -0.60 12.34
N THR A 38 24.98 -1.62 12.57
CA THR A 38 24.23 -1.76 13.83
C THR A 38 23.94 -3.21 14.15
N LYS A 39 23.53 -3.46 15.39
CA LYS A 39 23.05 -4.75 15.87
C LYS A 39 21.55 -4.68 16.08
N VAL A 40 20.84 -5.59 15.44
CA VAL A 40 19.39 -5.73 15.60
C VAL A 40 19.09 -6.46 16.93
N PRO A 41 18.07 -6.05 17.71
CA PRO A 41 17.83 -6.59 19.06
C PRO A 41 17.14 -7.96 19.09
N PHE A 42 16.95 -8.60 17.94
CA PHE A 42 16.32 -9.91 17.82
C PHE A 42 17.19 -10.87 16.98
N PRO A 43 17.18 -12.18 17.29
CA PRO A 43 17.98 -13.15 16.56
C PRO A 43 17.45 -13.34 15.13
N LEU A 44 18.35 -13.31 14.15
CA LEU A 44 18.04 -13.55 12.74
C LEU A 44 18.57 -14.92 12.28
N THR A 45 17.91 -15.54 11.31
CA THR A 45 18.34 -16.84 10.79
C THR A 45 19.60 -16.70 9.93
N LEU A 46 20.48 -17.70 9.99
CA LEU A 46 21.75 -17.71 9.26
C LEU A 46 21.56 -17.63 7.73
N ARG A 47 20.39 -18.01 7.22
CA ARG A 47 20.06 -17.94 5.77
C ARG A 47 20.00 -16.52 5.25
N PHE A 48 19.68 -15.54 6.10
CA PHE A 48 19.69 -14.12 5.72
C PHE A 48 21.08 -13.49 5.80
N LYS A 49 22.07 -14.15 6.42
CA LYS A 49 23.43 -13.63 6.58
C LYS A 49 24.07 -13.09 5.29
N PRO A 50 24.10 -13.82 4.15
CA PRO A 50 24.71 -13.29 2.92
C PRO A 50 24.00 -12.04 2.38
N MET A 51 22.70 -11.88 2.67
CA MET A 51 21.93 -10.69 2.29
C MET A 51 22.16 -9.53 3.25
N LEU A 52 22.26 -9.82 4.55
CA LEU A 52 22.37 -8.83 5.63
C LEU A 52 23.79 -8.30 5.85
N GLN A 53 24.80 -9.08 5.46
CA GLN A 53 26.21 -8.78 5.66
C GLN A 53 26.95 -8.61 4.34
N ARG A 54 26.22 -8.19 3.29
CA ARG A 54 26.81 -7.94 1.98
C ARG A 54 27.93 -6.90 2.10
N GLY A 55 29.15 -7.30 1.76
CA GLY A 55 30.36 -6.48 1.89
C GLY A 55 31.15 -6.67 3.18
N ILE A 56 30.84 -7.68 4.00
CA ILE A 56 31.56 -8.00 5.25
C ILE A 56 32.07 -9.45 5.16
N GLU A 57 33.38 -9.66 5.35
CA GLU A 57 34.03 -10.97 5.15
C GLU A 57 34.23 -11.78 6.45
N LEU A 58 33.44 -11.51 7.50
CA LEU A 58 33.54 -12.25 8.78
C LEU A 58 32.55 -13.41 8.88
N MET A 59 33.04 -14.62 8.59
CA MET A 59 32.22 -15.85 8.66
C MET A 59 31.75 -16.24 10.06
N SER A 60 32.43 -15.81 11.12
CA SER A 60 32.05 -16.09 12.52
C SER A 60 31.06 -15.09 13.12
N LEU A 61 30.77 -13.98 12.42
CA LEU A 61 29.89 -12.93 12.92
C LEU A 61 28.43 -13.40 13.01
N ASP A 62 27.74 -13.07 14.09
CA ASP A 62 26.32 -13.39 14.23
C ASP A 62 25.47 -12.62 13.20
N ALA A 63 24.37 -13.21 12.73
CA ALA A 63 23.47 -12.63 11.71
C ALA A 63 22.73 -11.38 12.20
N SER A 64 22.71 -11.13 13.52
CA SER A 64 22.14 -9.93 14.15
C SER A 64 22.90 -8.64 13.79
N TRP A 65 24.15 -8.75 13.35
CA TRP A 65 24.95 -7.63 12.88
C TRP A 65 24.67 -7.36 11.40
N VAL A 66 24.26 -6.14 11.08
CA VAL A 66 23.81 -5.76 9.74
C VAL A 66 24.75 -4.76 9.09
N SER A 67 24.88 -4.85 7.77
CA SER A 67 25.59 -3.87 6.93
C SER A 67 24.74 -2.61 6.69
N SER A 68 25.37 -1.60 6.13
CA SER A 68 24.76 -0.31 5.78
C SER A 68 23.58 -0.47 4.81
N ALA A 69 23.70 -1.35 3.82
CA ALA A 69 22.66 -1.62 2.83
C ALA A 69 21.41 -2.25 3.49
N SER A 70 21.60 -3.18 4.42
CA SER A 70 20.50 -3.83 5.12
C SER A 70 19.81 -2.89 6.10
N TRP A 71 20.58 -2.00 6.74
CA TRP A 71 20.02 -0.91 7.54
C TRP A 71 19.15 0.03 6.70
N TYR A 72 19.58 0.39 5.48
CA TYR A 72 18.78 1.17 4.55
C TYR A 72 17.44 0.50 4.23
N PHE A 73 17.45 -0.78 3.81
CA PHE A 73 16.22 -1.50 3.49
C PHE A 73 15.28 -1.60 4.71
N LEU A 74 15.81 -1.81 5.91
CA LEU A 74 15.01 -1.80 7.14
C LEU A 74 14.30 -0.46 7.33
N ASN A 75 15.01 0.66 7.15
CA ASN A 75 14.41 1.99 7.24
C ASN A 75 13.35 2.22 6.16
N VAL A 76 13.59 1.81 4.91
CA VAL A 76 12.59 1.99 3.85
C VAL A 76 11.30 1.22 4.17
N PHE A 77 11.39 0.00 4.69
CA PHE A 77 10.20 -0.76 5.06
C PHE A 77 9.51 -0.26 6.33
N GLY A 78 10.27 0.25 7.31
CA GLY A 78 9.73 0.71 8.60
C GLY A 78 9.13 2.12 8.59
N LEU A 79 9.68 3.03 7.78
CA LEU A 79 9.30 4.45 7.81
C LEU A 79 7.94 4.73 7.14
N ARG A 80 7.37 3.77 6.41
CA ARG A 80 6.06 3.88 5.77
C ARG A 80 4.96 4.37 6.73
N SER A 81 4.79 3.68 7.86
CA SER A 81 3.74 4.03 8.83
C SER A 81 3.95 5.42 9.42
N MET A 82 5.21 5.84 9.53
CA MET A 82 5.57 7.17 10.02
C MET A 82 5.22 8.24 8.98
N TYR A 83 5.48 7.99 7.69
CA TYR A 83 5.10 8.90 6.61
C TYR A 83 3.58 9.05 6.48
N ASN A 84 2.81 7.97 6.64
CA ASN A 84 1.35 8.02 6.65
C ASN A 84 0.79 8.88 7.80
N LEU A 85 1.43 8.84 8.97
CA LEU A 85 1.03 9.68 10.09
C LEU A 85 1.32 11.16 9.86
N ILE A 86 2.47 11.47 9.25
CA ILE A 86 2.92 12.87 9.05
C ILE A 86 2.24 13.53 7.83
N LEU A 87 2.06 12.77 6.75
CA LEU A 87 1.62 13.31 5.45
C LEU A 87 0.18 12.90 5.07
N GLY A 88 -0.47 12.03 5.85
CA GLY A 88 -1.81 11.51 5.54
C GLY A 88 -1.80 10.31 4.59
N HIS A 89 -2.99 9.82 4.23
CA HIS A 89 -3.19 8.52 3.56
C HIS A 89 -2.80 8.51 2.06
N ASP A 90 -2.74 9.66 1.39
CA ASP A 90 -2.44 9.79 -0.04
C ASP A 90 -1.02 10.32 -0.32
N ASN A 91 -0.05 9.99 0.54
CA ASN A 91 1.30 10.47 0.35
C ASN A 91 2.06 9.68 -0.71
N ALA A 92 2.87 10.38 -1.51
CA ALA A 92 3.74 9.78 -2.52
C ALA A 92 4.92 8.96 -1.93
N ALA A 93 5.02 8.87 -0.60
CA ALA A 93 6.05 8.11 0.10
C ALA A 93 5.60 6.67 0.41
N ASP A 94 4.31 6.33 0.24
CA ASP A 94 3.81 4.96 0.36
C ASP A 94 4.13 4.07 -0.87
N GLN A 95 5.36 4.19 -1.37
CA GLN A 95 5.87 3.44 -2.53
C GLN A 95 6.07 1.95 -2.21
N SER A 96 6.17 1.61 -0.93
CA SER A 96 6.29 0.23 -0.44
C SER A 96 5.01 -0.59 -0.61
N ARG A 97 3.81 0.03 -0.66
CA ARG A 97 2.56 -0.70 -0.95
C ARG A 97 2.61 -1.34 -2.33
N ILE A 98 3.10 -0.59 -3.30
CA ILE A 98 3.23 -1.02 -4.69
C ILE A 98 4.26 -2.16 -4.80
N MET A 99 5.35 -2.12 -4.03
CA MET A 99 6.34 -3.21 -4.01
C MET A 99 5.77 -4.51 -3.39
N GLN A 100 4.95 -4.40 -2.35
CA GLN A 100 4.26 -5.55 -1.74
C GLN A 100 3.19 -6.10 -2.68
N GLU A 101 2.39 -5.23 -3.30
CA GLU A 101 1.41 -5.57 -4.33
C GLU A 101 2.09 -6.21 -5.56
N HIS A 102 3.32 -5.83 -5.90
CA HIS A 102 4.07 -6.44 -7.00
C HIS A 102 4.55 -7.87 -6.66
N MET A 103 4.95 -8.13 -5.41
CA MET A 103 5.41 -9.45 -4.97
C MET A 103 4.26 -10.46 -4.87
N THR A 104 3.05 -10.01 -4.54
CA THR A 104 1.87 -10.90 -4.38
C THR A 104 0.88 -10.83 -5.54
N GLY A 105 0.94 -9.80 -6.39
CA GLY A 105 -0.12 -9.43 -7.33
C GLY A 105 0.28 -9.41 -8.81
N ALA A 106 1.51 -9.82 -9.17
CA ALA A 106 1.94 -9.90 -10.58
C ALA A 106 1.08 -10.84 -11.46
N ALA A 107 0.18 -11.64 -10.87
CA ALA A 107 -0.79 -12.49 -11.58
C ALA A 107 -2.20 -11.86 -11.74
N MET A 108 -2.51 -10.74 -11.08
CA MET A 108 -3.84 -10.11 -11.06
C MET A 108 -3.96 -8.85 -11.92
N ALA A 109 -2.85 -8.39 -12.53
CA ALA A 109 -2.78 -7.09 -13.17
C ALA A 109 -2.81 -7.15 -14.70
N MET A 110 -3.35 -8.23 -15.28
CA MET A 110 -3.79 -8.20 -16.68
C MET A 110 -5.18 -7.57 -16.70
N PRO A 111 -5.41 -6.47 -17.44
CA PRO A 111 -6.75 -5.96 -17.66
C PRO A 111 -7.64 -7.12 -18.11
N PRO A 112 -8.78 -7.40 -17.44
CA PRO A 112 -9.65 -8.47 -17.87
C PRO A 112 -10.05 -8.20 -19.33
N ASP A 113 -9.93 -9.22 -20.19
CA ASP A 113 -10.38 -9.13 -21.57
C ASP A 113 -11.80 -8.54 -21.57
N PRO A 114 -12.07 -7.44 -22.29
CA PRO A 114 -13.35 -6.76 -22.23
C PRO A 114 -14.51 -7.71 -22.52
N ASN A 115 -14.34 -8.69 -23.41
CA ASN A 115 -15.37 -9.68 -23.68
C ASN A 115 -15.67 -10.57 -22.47
N LYS A 116 -14.64 -10.93 -21.71
CA LYS A 116 -14.78 -11.73 -20.50
C LYS A 116 -15.40 -10.91 -19.37
N ALA A 117 -15.01 -9.64 -19.22
CA ALA A 117 -15.59 -8.71 -18.26
C ALA A 117 -17.08 -8.44 -18.55
N PHE A 118 -17.45 -8.22 -19.82
CA PHE A 118 -18.85 -8.04 -20.21
C PHE A 118 -19.68 -9.30 -19.97
N LYS A 119 -19.13 -10.48 -20.26
CA LYS A 119 -19.84 -11.74 -19.98
C LYS A 119 -20.07 -11.95 -18.49
N SER A 120 -19.08 -11.67 -17.65
CA SER A 120 -19.23 -11.82 -16.20
C SER A 120 -20.23 -10.83 -15.60
N GLU A 121 -20.25 -9.58 -16.07
CA GLU A 121 -21.25 -8.59 -15.66
C GLU A 121 -22.65 -8.97 -16.14
N TRP A 122 -22.77 -9.48 -17.36
CA TRP A 122 -24.04 -9.94 -17.91
C TRP A 122 -24.64 -11.10 -17.11
N GLU A 123 -23.84 -12.12 -16.80
CA GLU A 123 -24.24 -13.25 -15.94
C GLU A 123 -24.63 -12.80 -14.53
N ALA A 124 -23.92 -11.81 -13.98
CA ALA A 124 -24.24 -11.23 -12.67
C ALA A 124 -25.58 -10.49 -12.70
N LEU A 125 -25.82 -9.69 -13.74
CA LEU A 125 -27.05 -8.90 -13.91
C LEU A 125 -28.28 -9.80 -14.12
N GLU A 126 -28.12 -10.96 -14.77
CA GLU A 126 -29.20 -11.91 -15.02
C GLU A 126 -29.83 -12.47 -13.71
N ILE A 127 -29.07 -12.50 -12.62
CA ILE A 127 -29.49 -13.01 -11.32
C ILE A 127 -30.12 -11.91 -10.44
N VAL A 128 -29.95 -10.64 -10.82
CA VAL A 128 -30.43 -9.50 -10.01
C VAL A 128 -31.93 -9.32 -10.18
N GLU A 129 -32.66 -9.55 -9.10
CA GLU A 129 -34.08 -9.22 -9.03
C GLU A 129 -34.28 -7.78 -8.53
N HIS A 130 -35.22 -7.09 -9.17
CA HIS A 130 -35.64 -5.76 -8.74
C HIS A 130 -36.37 -5.84 -7.39
N LYS A 131 -35.74 -5.28 -6.34
CA LYS A 131 -36.36 -5.09 -5.03
C LYS A 131 -36.72 -3.63 -4.88
N TRP A 132 -38.02 -3.34 -4.82
CA TRP A 132 -38.52 -1.98 -4.64
C TRP A 132 -38.20 -1.52 -3.21
N ALA A 133 -37.27 -0.58 -3.07
CA ALA A 133 -36.80 -0.13 -1.75
C ALA A 133 -37.83 0.71 -0.97
N LEU A 134 -38.82 1.29 -1.66
CA LEU A 134 -39.80 2.23 -1.08
C LEU A 134 -41.17 1.57 -0.81
N GLU A 135 -41.23 0.25 -0.61
CA GLU A 135 -42.52 -0.45 -0.53
C GLU A 135 -43.18 -0.23 0.84
N ASN A 136 -42.36 -0.12 1.88
CA ASN A 136 -42.78 0.06 3.27
C ASN A 136 -42.29 1.39 3.85
N VAL A 137 -41.99 2.38 3.00
CA VAL A 137 -41.38 3.64 3.45
C VAL A 137 -42.36 4.45 4.31
N GLU A 138 -43.66 4.37 4.02
CA GLU A 138 -44.71 5.02 4.80
C GLU A 138 -44.83 4.37 6.18
N GLU A 139 -44.78 3.04 6.27
CA GLU A 139 -44.83 2.31 7.54
C GLU A 139 -43.58 2.59 8.38
N GLU A 140 -42.39 2.59 7.77
CA GLU A 140 -41.13 2.91 8.44
C GLU A 140 -41.14 4.36 8.97
N LEU A 141 -41.65 5.31 8.17
CA LEU A 141 -41.75 6.71 8.56
C LEU A 141 -42.76 6.92 9.69
N MET A 142 -43.91 6.24 9.66
CA MET A 142 -44.93 6.34 10.71
C MET A 142 -44.56 5.58 11.98
N SER A 143 -43.63 4.62 11.92
CA SER A 143 -43.16 3.85 13.08
C SER A 143 -42.31 4.67 14.07
N ARG A 144 -41.85 5.86 13.66
CA ARG A 144 -40.96 6.73 14.45
C ARG A 144 -41.44 8.16 14.39
N ASP A 145 -41.27 8.89 15.49
CA ASP A 145 -41.46 10.34 15.47
C ASP A 145 -40.38 11.01 14.63
N LEU A 146 -40.78 12.05 13.89
CA LEU A 146 -39.86 12.87 13.10
C LEU A 146 -38.87 13.58 14.02
N ASN A 147 -37.58 13.34 13.82
CA ASN A 147 -36.53 13.96 14.63
C ASN A 147 -36.30 15.42 14.21
N PHE A 148 -36.98 16.34 14.88
CA PHE A 148 -36.78 17.79 14.73
C PHE A 148 -35.81 18.40 15.77
N GLY A 149 -35.07 17.58 16.52
CA GLY A 149 -34.23 18.05 17.64
C GLY A 149 -33.12 19.05 17.28
N GLY A 150 -32.77 19.18 15.99
CA GLY A 150 -31.81 20.17 15.48
C GLY A 150 -32.42 21.44 14.88
N PHE A 151 -33.76 21.57 14.87
CA PHE A 151 -34.44 22.64 14.11
C PHE A 151 -34.20 24.05 14.70
N PHE A 152 -34.04 24.15 16.03
CA PHE A 152 -33.84 25.42 16.73
C PHE A 152 -32.39 25.68 17.21
N SER A 153 -31.46 24.72 17.06
CA SER A 153 -30.07 24.90 17.54
C SER A 153 -29.15 25.67 16.61
N ARG A 154 -29.59 26.09 15.41
CA ARG A 154 -28.76 26.84 14.45
C ARG A 154 -28.87 28.36 14.52
N GLU A 155 -29.82 28.94 15.28
CA GLU A 155 -30.00 30.41 15.32
C GLU A 155 -29.30 31.13 16.50
N LEU A 156 -28.66 30.42 17.44
CA LEU A 156 -27.85 31.04 18.51
C LEU A 156 -26.34 31.06 18.20
N LYS A 157 -25.97 31.47 16.98
CA LYS A 157 -24.68 32.17 16.78
C LYS A 157 -24.96 33.67 16.79
N THR A 158 -25.42 34.17 17.94
CA THR A 158 -25.39 35.59 18.26
C THR A 158 -23.93 36.02 18.19
N THR A 159 -23.64 36.88 17.23
CA THR A 159 -22.56 37.86 17.23
C THR A 159 -22.16 38.24 18.65
N MET A 160 -20.98 37.80 19.08
CA MET A 160 -20.25 38.43 20.17
C MET A 160 -18.80 38.55 19.73
N PHE A 161 -18.33 39.79 19.86
CA PHE A 161 -17.09 40.42 19.41
C PHE A 161 -15.83 39.56 19.51
#